data_AF-A0A2D4JA72-F1
#
_entry.id   AF-A0A2D4JA72-F1
#
_cell.length_a   1.000
_cell.length_b   1.000
_cell.length_c   1.000
_cell.angle_alpha   90.00
_cell.angle_beta   90.00
_cell.angle_gamma   90.00
#
_symmetry.space_group_name_H-M   'P 1'
#
loop_
_entity.id
_entity.type
_entity.pdbx_description
1 polymer ?
#
loop_
_entity_poly.entity_id
_entity_poly.type
_entity_poly.pdbx_seq_one_letter_code
_entity_poly.pdbx_strand_id
1 'polypeptide(L)'
;MWIPTEHEKYGVVIASFRGTVPHGLSLEIGDTVQILEKCDGWYRGFALKNPHLKGIFPTSFVHLKNACVKNKGQFEIIIPAEDSVITEMTSTLRDWGTMWKQLYVRNEGDLFHRLWHIMNEILDLRRQVLVGHLTHDRMKDVKRHITARLDWGNEQLGLDLVPRKEYAMVDPEEISITELYRLMEHRHHKKDTPIPASSHHLFVQMKSLMCSNLGEELEVIFSLFDSKENRPISERFFLKLNRNGLPKCPEKPERYCSLFMDLGSSELRKDIYITVHIIRIGRMGAGEKKNACNVQYRRPFGCAVLSIADLLTGDTKDDLILKVYMCNTESDWFQIHESIIKKLNARYNLTGSNAGLAVSLQLLHGDIEQIRRDYTSMFTHGVSIARKLGFSNIIMPGEMRNDLYITIERGEFEKGGKSVARNVEVTMYIVDCSGQILNDFISFGSGEPPASEFHSFVLYHNNSPRWAELLKLPIPVDKFRGAHLRFEFRHCSSKTYSEVVVILNYNQHFLPKCSSHLQVATLNGNLINES
;
A
#
# COMPACT_ATOMS: atom_id res chain seq x y z
N MET A 1 39.05 -48.17 -9.57
CA MET A 1 38.37 -47.74 -8.31
C MET A 1 38.05 -46.27 -8.46
N TRP A 2 36.88 -45.79 -7.99
CA TRP A 2 36.53 -44.36 -8.07
C TRP A 2 37.38 -43.54 -7.10
N ILE A 3 38.00 -42.49 -7.62
CA ILE A 3 38.89 -41.59 -6.87
C ILE A 3 38.28 -40.20 -6.90
N PRO A 4 38.07 -39.54 -5.73
CA PRO A 4 37.65 -38.15 -5.68
C PRO A 4 38.60 -37.25 -6.47
N THR A 5 38.05 -36.36 -7.30
CA THR A 5 38.88 -35.39 -8.02
C THR A 5 39.28 -34.25 -7.09
N GLU A 6 40.53 -33.77 -7.19
CA GLU A 6 41.00 -32.60 -6.43
C GLU A 6 41.03 -31.32 -7.28
N HIS A 7 41.31 -31.46 -8.57
CA HIS A 7 41.46 -30.33 -9.51
C HIS A 7 40.40 -30.34 -10.62
N GLU A 8 40.03 -31.53 -11.10
CA GLU A 8 39.05 -31.73 -12.16
C GLU A 8 37.64 -31.64 -11.56
N LYS A 9 37.20 -30.41 -11.28
CA LYS A 9 35.94 -30.14 -10.58
C LYS A 9 34.84 -29.62 -11.48
N TYR A 10 35.20 -28.89 -12.52
CA TYR A 10 34.25 -28.21 -13.40
C TYR A 10 34.56 -28.47 -14.87
N GLY A 11 33.53 -28.71 -15.67
CA GLY A 11 33.68 -28.92 -17.09
C GLY A 11 32.43 -28.58 -17.89
N VAL A 12 32.62 -28.46 -19.20
CA VAL A 12 31.57 -28.25 -20.20
C VAL A 12 31.55 -29.44 -21.12
N VAL A 13 30.36 -29.98 -21.36
CA VAL A 13 30.14 -31.12 -22.24
C VAL A 13 30.35 -30.67 -23.70
N ILE A 14 31.25 -31.33 -24.42
CA ILE A 14 31.61 -30.99 -25.81
C ILE A 14 30.94 -31.89 -26.86
N ALA A 15 30.31 -32.97 -26.42
CA ALA A 15 29.52 -33.86 -27.25
C ALA A 15 28.35 -34.45 -26.43
N SER A 16 27.17 -34.60 -27.03
CA SER A 16 26.02 -35.15 -26.32
C SER A 16 26.22 -36.63 -25.99
N PHE A 17 25.91 -37.02 -24.75
CA PHE A 17 26.01 -38.38 -24.24
C PHE A 17 24.62 -38.85 -23.79
N ARG A 18 24.12 -39.95 -24.37
CA ARG A 18 22.74 -40.43 -24.12
C ARG A 18 22.56 -41.22 -22.82
N GLY A 19 23.63 -41.45 -22.05
CA GLY A 19 23.53 -42.19 -20.78
C GLY A 19 23.13 -43.66 -20.92
N THR A 20 23.42 -44.31 -22.04
CA THR A 20 22.97 -45.70 -22.34
C THR A 20 23.67 -46.80 -21.53
N VAL A 21 24.61 -46.43 -20.64
CA VAL A 21 25.33 -47.35 -19.76
C VAL A 21 24.70 -47.37 -18.37
N PRO A 22 24.91 -48.43 -17.56
CA PRO A 22 24.47 -48.44 -16.17
C PRO A 22 24.98 -47.22 -15.40
N HIS A 23 24.09 -46.53 -14.68
CA HIS A 23 24.36 -45.27 -13.98
C HIS A 23 24.82 -44.10 -14.89
N GLY A 24 24.67 -44.21 -16.21
CA GLY A 24 25.02 -43.16 -17.16
C GLY A 24 24.16 -41.92 -16.99
N LEU A 25 24.79 -40.75 -16.90
CA LEU A 25 24.10 -39.47 -16.86
C LEU A 25 23.89 -38.95 -18.28
N SER A 26 22.65 -38.77 -18.72
CA SER A 26 22.38 -38.15 -20.02
C SER A 26 22.78 -36.67 -19.99
N LEU A 27 23.60 -36.25 -20.95
CA LEU A 27 24.17 -34.90 -21.05
C LEU A 27 24.07 -34.39 -22.48
N GLU A 28 23.79 -33.11 -22.65
CA GLU A 28 23.75 -32.44 -23.94
C GLU A 28 25.00 -31.57 -24.14
N ILE A 29 25.42 -31.39 -25.39
CA ILE A 29 26.49 -30.46 -25.72
C ILE A 29 26.22 -29.07 -25.13
N GLY A 30 27.19 -28.53 -24.41
CA GLY A 30 27.11 -27.25 -23.69
C GLY A 30 26.59 -27.35 -22.25
N ASP A 31 26.20 -28.53 -21.77
CA ASP A 31 25.90 -28.74 -20.36
C ASP A 31 27.13 -28.49 -19.50
N THR A 32 26.93 -27.81 -18.37
CA THR A 32 27.96 -27.60 -17.35
C THR A 32 27.82 -28.67 -16.29
N VAL A 33 28.94 -29.31 -15.95
CA VAL A 33 28.98 -30.44 -15.01
C VAL A 33 29.92 -30.17 -13.85
N GLN A 34 29.49 -30.59 -12.67
CA GLN A 34 30.35 -30.72 -11.49
C GLN A 34 30.83 -32.16 -11.41
N ILE A 35 32.16 -32.33 -11.39
CA ILE A 35 32.84 -33.61 -11.33
C ILE A 35 33.24 -33.86 -9.88
N LEU A 36 32.84 -35.04 -9.37
CA LEU A 36 33.09 -35.46 -8.00
C LEU A 36 34.23 -36.47 -7.93
N GLU A 37 34.20 -37.45 -8.83
CA GLU A 37 35.11 -38.60 -8.84
C GLU A 37 35.48 -38.98 -10.28
N LYS A 38 36.57 -39.73 -10.42
CA LYS A 38 37.02 -40.32 -11.69
C LYS A 38 37.41 -41.78 -11.55
N CYS A 39 37.20 -42.56 -12.61
CA CYS A 39 37.64 -43.96 -12.73
C CYS A 39 37.83 -44.30 -14.21
N ASP A 40 39.03 -44.74 -14.60
CA ASP A 40 39.31 -45.38 -15.90
C ASP A 40 38.66 -44.74 -17.13
N GLY A 41 38.84 -43.42 -17.31
CA GLY A 41 38.26 -42.68 -18.45
C GLY A 41 36.80 -42.26 -18.29
N TRP A 42 36.24 -42.41 -17.08
CA TRP A 42 34.92 -41.93 -16.71
C TRP A 42 34.99 -40.92 -15.56
N TYR A 43 34.12 -39.92 -15.62
CA TYR A 43 33.79 -39.04 -14.52
C TYR A 43 32.47 -39.49 -13.88
N ARG A 44 32.33 -39.21 -12.57
CA ARG A 44 31.07 -39.28 -11.84
C ARG A 44 30.78 -37.91 -11.27
N GLY A 45 29.55 -37.47 -11.46
CA GLY A 45 29.14 -36.11 -11.13
C GLY A 45 27.68 -35.85 -11.43
N PHE A 46 27.34 -34.58 -11.61
CA PHE A 46 26.00 -34.14 -11.97
C PHE A 46 26.06 -32.91 -12.87
N ALA A 47 24.98 -32.68 -13.63
CA ALA A 47 24.82 -31.43 -14.39
C ALA A 47 24.37 -30.32 -13.43
N LEU A 48 24.94 -29.12 -13.56
CA LEU A 48 24.58 -27.99 -12.68
C LEU A 48 23.09 -27.61 -12.78
N LYS A 49 22.46 -27.86 -13.94
CA LYS A 49 21.02 -27.67 -14.14
C LYS A 49 20.14 -28.66 -13.36
N ASN A 50 20.69 -29.79 -12.90
CA ASN A 50 19.97 -30.79 -12.11
C ASN A 50 20.91 -31.51 -11.12
N PRO A 51 21.23 -30.87 -9.97
CA PRO A 51 22.20 -31.39 -9.01
C PRO A 51 21.80 -32.70 -8.31
N HIS A 52 20.50 -33.00 -8.27
CA HIS A 52 19.97 -34.19 -7.60
C HIS A 52 20.27 -35.48 -8.37
N LEU A 53 20.45 -35.38 -9.70
CA LEU A 53 20.70 -36.54 -10.54
C LEU A 53 22.20 -36.73 -10.75
N LYS A 54 22.78 -37.67 -9.98
CA LYS A 54 24.19 -38.06 -10.12
C LYS A 54 24.33 -39.26 -11.05
N GLY A 55 25.37 -39.26 -11.86
CA GLY A 55 25.70 -40.38 -12.73
C GLY A 55 27.09 -40.28 -13.33
N ILE A 56 27.41 -41.20 -14.23
CA ILE A 56 28.72 -41.32 -14.85
C ILE A 56 28.68 -40.84 -16.31
N PHE A 57 29.79 -40.26 -16.77
CA PHE A 57 29.94 -39.78 -18.14
C PHE A 57 31.41 -39.84 -18.59
N PRO A 58 31.71 -40.06 -19.89
CA PRO A 58 33.08 -40.24 -20.35
C PRO A 58 33.91 -38.96 -20.18
N THR A 59 35.19 -39.10 -19.83
CA THR A 59 36.11 -37.95 -19.72
C THR A 59 36.32 -37.25 -21.07
N SER A 60 36.32 -38.01 -22.17
CA SER A 60 36.48 -37.49 -23.54
C SER A 60 35.33 -36.59 -24.01
N PHE A 61 34.19 -36.60 -23.31
CA PHE A 61 33.02 -35.80 -23.65
C PHE A 61 33.00 -34.47 -22.87
N VAL A 62 33.98 -34.22 -22.01
CA VAL A 62 34.02 -33.06 -21.13
C VAL A 62 35.31 -32.27 -21.33
N HIS A 63 35.16 -30.99 -21.64
CA HIS A 63 36.26 -30.03 -21.62
C HIS A 63 36.33 -29.38 -20.24
N LEU A 64 37.46 -29.56 -19.56
CA LEU A 64 37.68 -29.00 -18.22
C LEU A 64 37.80 -27.48 -18.28
N LYS A 65 37.22 -26.81 -17.29
CA LYS A 65 37.32 -25.37 -17.11
C LYS A 65 37.80 -25.03 -15.70
N ASN A 66 38.53 -23.93 -15.59
CA ASN A 66 38.98 -23.43 -14.30
C ASN A 66 37.80 -22.97 -13.45
N ALA A 67 37.81 -23.35 -12.18
CA ALA A 67 36.83 -22.94 -11.19
C ALA A 67 37.47 -22.84 -9.80
N CYS A 68 36.99 -21.89 -9.01
CA CYS A 68 37.26 -21.77 -7.60
C CYS A 68 36.32 -22.70 -6.81
N VAL A 69 36.85 -23.32 -5.76
CA VAL A 69 36.11 -24.22 -4.89
C VAL A 69 35.94 -23.57 -3.52
N LYS A 70 34.69 -23.26 -3.13
CA LYS A 70 34.32 -22.84 -1.77
C LYS A 70 33.79 -24.05 -0.98
N ASN A 71 33.94 -24.04 0.35
CA ASN A 71 33.42 -25.06 1.28
C ASN A 71 33.86 -26.50 0.98
N LYS A 72 35.18 -26.74 0.89
CA LYS A 72 35.76 -28.08 0.67
C LYS A 72 35.17 -29.10 1.66
N GLY A 73 34.55 -30.17 1.15
CA GLY A 73 33.88 -31.18 1.96
C GLY A 73 32.59 -31.69 1.30
N GLN A 74 31.59 -32.07 2.11
CA GLN A 74 30.31 -32.57 1.60
C GLN A 74 29.44 -31.51 0.92
N PHE A 75 29.70 -30.22 1.17
CA PHE A 75 28.94 -29.08 0.64
C PHE A 75 29.80 -28.21 -0.29
N GLU A 76 30.62 -28.86 -1.13
CA GLU A 76 31.53 -28.20 -2.06
C GLU A 76 30.77 -27.37 -3.11
N ILE A 77 31.06 -26.07 -3.19
CA ILE A 77 30.47 -25.13 -4.15
C ILE A 77 31.53 -24.76 -5.20
N ILE A 78 31.17 -24.94 -6.47
CA ILE A 78 32.03 -24.63 -7.61
C ILE A 78 31.62 -23.28 -8.20
N ILE A 79 32.56 -22.36 -8.27
CA ILE A 79 32.40 -21.04 -8.89
C ILE A 79 33.32 -20.97 -10.10
N PRO A 80 32.81 -20.88 -11.34
CA PRO A 80 33.66 -20.73 -12.53
C PRO A 80 34.64 -19.57 -12.38
N ALA A 81 35.89 -19.75 -12.83
CA ALA A 81 36.90 -18.70 -12.78
C ALA A 81 36.69 -17.60 -13.85
N GLU A 82 35.70 -17.78 -14.72
CA GLU A 82 35.29 -16.78 -15.69
C GLU A 82 34.69 -15.57 -14.99
N ASP A 83 34.74 -14.42 -15.66
CA ASP A 83 34.14 -13.19 -15.17
C ASP A 83 32.64 -13.41 -14.85
N SER A 84 32.19 -12.96 -13.68
CA SER A 84 30.83 -13.18 -13.20
C SER A 84 29.77 -12.67 -14.18
N VAL A 85 30.09 -11.61 -14.93
CA VAL A 85 29.20 -11.08 -15.97
C VAL A 85 28.99 -12.10 -17.10
N ILE A 86 30.02 -12.87 -17.47
CA ILE A 86 29.93 -13.88 -18.54
C ILE A 86 29.07 -15.06 -18.10
N THR A 87 29.25 -15.52 -16.85
CA THR A 87 28.44 -16.60 -16.30
C THR A 87 26.97 -16.22 -16.24
N GLU A 88 26.69 -14.98 -15.83
CA GLU A 88 25.34 -14.45 -15.77
C GLU A 88 24.70 -14.27 -17.15
N MET A 89 25.40 -13.68 -18.12
CA MET A 89 24.89 -13.59 -19.50
C MET A 89 24.45 -14.97 -20.01
N THR A 90 25.22 -16.00 -19.67
CA THR A 90 24.96 -17.36 -20.11
C THR A 90 23.72 -17.95 -19.42
N SER A 91 23.51 -17.73 -18.12
CA SER A 91 22.29 -18.19 -17.42
C SER A 91 21.07 -17.42 -17.89
N THR A 92 21.14 -16.09 -17.93
CA THR A 92 20.01 -15.23 -18.28
C THR A 92 19.53 -15.49 -19.71
N LEU A 93 20.44 -15.69 -20.68
CA LEU A 93 20.04 -16.04 -22.05
C LEU A 93 19.35 -17.41 -22.15
N ARG A 94 19.70 -18.38 -21.29
CA ARG A 94 19.01 -19.68 -21.23
C ARG A 94 17.58 -19.50 -20.71
N ASP A 95 17.43 -18.74 -19.63
CA ASP A 95 16.12 -18.46 -19.02
C ASP A 95 15.22 -17.70 -20.00
N TRP A 96 15.74 -16.60 -20.57
CA TRP A 96 15.03 -15.83 -21.59
C TRP A 96 14.71 -16.66 -22.83
N GLY A 97 15.58 -17.59 -23.24
CA GLY A 97 15.30 -18.47 -24.36
C GLY A 97 14.05 -19.33 -24.17
N THR A 98 13.72 -19.71 -22.93
CA THR A 98 12.47 -20.41 -22.62
C THR A 98 11.27 -19.46 -22.66
N MET A 99 11.39 -18.28 -22.06
CA MET A 99 10.31 -17.28 -22.01
C MET A 99 10.01 -16.70 -23.40
N TRP A 100 11.03 -16.44 -24.21
CA TRP A 100 10.93 -15.96 -25.58
C TRP A 100 10.06 -16.88 -26.45
N LYS A 101 10.22 -18.20 -26.30
CA LYS A 101 9.35 -19.19 -26.98
C LYS A 101 7.90 -19.09 -26.48
N GLN A 102 7.69 -18.79 -25.20
CA GLN A 102 6.34 -18.59 -24.65
C GLN A 102 5.68 -17.32 -25.18
N LEU A 103 6.44 -16.23 -25.39
CA LEU A 103 5.92 -14.99 -25.98
C LEU A 103 5.33 -15.22 -27.37
N TYR A 104 5.98 -16.06 -28.17
CA TYR A 104 5.45 -16.48 -29.48
C TYR A 104 4.10 -17.20 -29.35
N VAL A 105 4.01 -18.16 -28.41
CA VAL A 105 2.77 -18.92 -28.18
C VAL A 105 1.65 -18.02 -27.65
N ARG A 106 1.97 -17.02 -26.82
CA ARG A 106 1.01 -16.05 -26.26
C ARG A 106 0.65 -14.92 -27.22
N ASN A 107 1.23 -14.90 -28.42
CA ASN A 107 1.01 -13.87 -29.44
C ASN A 107 1.45 -12.45 -29.01
N GLU A 108 2.52 -12.34 -28.22
CA GLU A 108 3.12 -11.06 -27.80
C GLU A 108 4.25 -10.63 -28.77
N GLY A 109 3.88 -10.37 -30.03
CA GLY A 109 4.83 -10.16 -31.14
C GLY A 109 5.85 -9.04 -30.93
N ASP A 110 5.43 -7.90 -30.39
CA ASP A 110 6.33 -6.76 -30.17
C ASP A 110 7.45 -7.09 -29.17
N LEU A 111 7.10 -7.71 -28.05
CA LEU A 111 8.07 -8.09 -27.04
C LEU A 111 8.96 -9.24 -27.52
N PHE A 112 8.39 -10.19 -28.29
CA PHE A 112 9.13 -11.28 -28.92
C PHE A 112 10.28 -10.76 -29.81
N HIS A 113 10.01 -9.79 -30.68
CA HIS A 113 11.03 -9.22 -31.57
C HIS A 113 12.05 -8.37 -30.82
N ARG A 114 11.61 -7.52 -29.90
CA ARG A 114 12.53 -6.70 -29.09
C ARG A 114 13.47 -7.56 -28.26
N LEU A 115 12.95 -8.59 -27.59
CA LEU A 115 13.76 -9.51 -26.80
C LEU A 115 14.77 -10.27 -27.67
N TRP A 116 14.38 -10.72 -28.86
CA TRP A 116 15.29 -11.36 -29.81
C TRP A 116 16.47 -10.46 -30.18
N HIS A 117 16.22 -9.18 -30.44
CA HIS A 117 17.30 -8.22 -30.73
C HIS A 117 18.26 -8.07 -29.55
N ILE A 118 17.74 -7.92 -28.33
CA ILE A 118 18.58 -7.80 -27.13
C ILE A 118 19.35 -9.08 -26.85
N MET A 119 18.75 -10.26 -27.04
CA MET A 119 19.43 -11.54 -26.87
C MET A 119 20.64 -11.67 -27.81
N ASN A 120 20.50 -11.26 -29.07
CA ASN A 120 21.60 -11.27 -30.03
C ASN A 120 22.67 -10.24 -29.69
N GLU A 121 22.28 -9.03 -29.26
CA GLU A 121 23.22 -8.01 -28.79
C GLU A 121 24.05 -8.52 -27.61
N ILE A 122 23.42 -9.19 -26.64
CA ILE A 122 24.12 -9.81 -25.50
C ILE A 122 25.07 -10.91 -25.98
N LEU A 123 24.68 -11.74 -26.96
CA LEU A 123 25.56 -12.76 -27.53
C LEU A 123 26.80 -12.14 -28.20
N ASP A 124 26.65 -11.02 -28.91
CA ASP A 124 27.76 -10.31 -29.54
C ASP A 124 28.68 -9.64 -28.51
N LEU A 125 28.11 -9.00 -27.49
CA LEU A 125 28.86 -8.45 -26.36
C LEU A 125 29.63 -9.55 -25.62
N ARG A 126 29.05 -10.75 -25.48
CA ARG A 126 29.71 -11.89 -24.84
C ARG A 126 30.93 -12.32 -25.63
N ARG A 127 30.83 -12.37 -26.97
CA ARG A 127 31.96 -12.65 -27.85
C ARG A 127 33.04 -11.59 -27.68
N GLN A 128 32.67 -10.32 -27.62
CA GLN A 128 33.61 -9.21 -27.43
C GLN A 128 34.39 -9.30 -26.11
N VAL A 129 33.72 -9.63 -25.01
CA VAL A 129 34.37 -9.81 -23.69
C VAL A 129 35.33 -11.01 -23.71
N LEU A 130 34.90 -12.13 -24.32
CA LEU A 130 35.70 -13.36 -24.38
C LEU A 130 36.96 -13.26 -25.26
N VAL A 131 36.97 -12.37 -26.26
CA VAL A 131 38.14 -12.14 -27.12
C VAL A 131 39.31 -11.50 -26.37
N GLY A 132 39.07 -10.85 -25.23
CA GLY A 132 40.13 -10.48 -24.27
C GLY A 132 41.06 -9.32 -24.67
N HIS A 133 40.80 -8.63 -25.79
CA HIS A 133 41.64 -7.50 -26.27
C HIS A 133 41.18 -6.11 -25.78
N LEU A 134 40.33 -6.03 -24.76
CA LEU A 134 39.82 -4.76 -24.25
C LEU A 134 40.73 -4.21 -23.14
N THR A 135 40.99 -2.90 -23.19
CA THR A 135 41.58 -2.18 -22.06
C THR A 135 40.63 -2.20 -20.85
N HIS A 136 41.15 -1.98 -19.65
CA HIS A 136 40.34 -1.99 -18.42
C HIS A 136 39.14 -1.03 -18.48
N ASP A 137 39.34 0.20 -19.00
CA ASP A 137 38.26 1.18 -19.14
C ASP A 137 37.21 0.76 -20.17
N ARG A 138 37.65 0.21 -21.31
CA ARG A 138 36.71 -0.33 -22.31
C ARG A 138 35.94 -1.53 -21.78
N MET A 139 36.59 -2.39 -21.01
CA MET A 139 35.93 -3.53 -20.36
C MET A 139 34.87 -3.06 -19.37
N LYS A 140 35.14 -2.01 -18.60
CA LYS A 140 34.20 -1.40 -17.66
C LYS A 140 32.95 -0.87 -18.35
N ASP A 141 33.10 -0.20 -19.49
CA ASP A 141 31.96 0.32 -20.27
C ASP A 141 31.15 -0.81 -20.91
N VAL A 142 31.83 -1.84 -21.44
CA VAL A 142 31.16 -3.03 -21.99
C VAL A 142 30.38 -3.77 -20.90
N LYS A 143 30.95 -3.98 -19.71
CA LYS A 143 30.24 -4.58 -18.56
C LYS A 143 29.03 -3.75 -18.15
N ARG A 144 29.17 -2.42 -18.09
CA ARG A 144 28.03 -1.52 -17.80
C ARG A 144 26.91 -1.74 -18.81
N HIS A 145 27.25 -1.76 -20.10
CA HIS A 145 26.29 -1.96 -21.18
C HIS A 145 25.59 -3.32 -21.10
N ILE A 146 26.36 -4.40 -20.87
CA ILE A 146 25.83 -5.75 -20.68
C ILE A 146 24.83 -5.78 -19.52
N THR A 147 25.22 -5.29 -18.34
CA THR A 147 24.34 -5.31 -17.16
C THR A 147 23.06 -4.52 -17.39
N ALA A 148 23.12 -3.37 -18.07
CA ALA A 148 21.94 -2.58 -18.42
C ALA A 148 20.98 -3.36 -19.35
N ARG A 149 21.51 -4.11 -20.33
CA ARG A 149 20.69 -4.95 -21.22
C ARG A 149 20.06 -6.14 -20.50
N LEU A 150 20.81 -6.82 -19.65
CA LEU A 150 20.31 -7.91 -18.80
C LEU A 150 19.18 -7.42 -17.89
N ASP A 151 19.40 -6.28 -17.23
CA ASP A 151 18.40 -5.73 -16.32
C ASP A 151 17.12 -5.28 -17.07
N TRP A 152 17.26 -4.72 -18.27
CA TRP A 152 16.11 -4.36 -19.12
C TRP A 152 15.28 -5.60 -19.48
N GLY A 153 15.91 -6.68 -19.94
CA GLY A 153 15.14 -7.86 -20.36
C GLY A 153 14.49 -8.59 -19.18
N ASN A 154 15.12 -8.63 -18.01
CA ASN A 154 14.49 -9.17 -16.80
C ASN A 154 13.23 -8.39 -16.43
N GLU A 155 13.29 -7.05 -16.47
CA GLU A 155 12.11 -6.22 -16.22
C GLU A 155 10.99 -6.47 -17.23
N GLN A 156 11.29 -6.49 -18.53
CA GLN A 156 10.26 -6.70 -19.55
C GLN A 156 9.59 -8.08 -19.44
N LEU A 157 10.30 -9.06 -18.86
CA LEU A 157 9.82 -10.41 -18.63
C LEU A 157 9.19 -10.60 -17.24
N GLY A 158 9.17 -9.57 -16.39
CA GLY A 158 8.65 -9.65 -15.03
C GLY A 158 9.47 -10.55 -14.10
N LEU A 159 10.77 -10.67 -14.36
CA LEU A 159 11.73 -11.41 -13.54
C LEU A 159 12.31 -10.53 -12.43
N ASP A 160 12.87 -11.18 -11.41
CA ASP A 160 13.52 -10.50 -10.29
C ASP A 160 14.70 -9.64 -10.74
N LEU A 161 14.85 -8.50 -10.07
CA LEU A 161 15.97 -7.58 -10.28
C LEU A 161 17.23 -8.13 -9.59
N VAL A 162 18.36 -8.05 -10.27
CA VAL A 162 19.65 -8.55 -9.75
C VAL A 162 20.45 -7.41 -9.12
N PRO A 163 20.63 -7.35 -7.79
CA PRO A 163 21.45 -6.32 -7.16
C PRO A 163 22.94 -6.47 -7.50
N ARG A 164 23.62 -5.36 -7.83
CA ARG A 164 25.01 -5.37 -8.31
C ARG A 164 25.90 -4.38 -7.59
N LYS A 165 27.15 -4.78 -7.35
CA LYS A 165 28.27 -3.92 -6.96
C LYS A 165 29.40 -4.13 -7.95
N GLU A 166 29.91 -3.06 -8.54
CA GLU A 166 30.97 -3.12 -9.58
C GLU A 166 30.67 -4.15 -10.69
N TYR A 167 29.42 -4.18 -11.17
CA TYR A 167 28.90 -5.05 -12.24
C TYR A 167 28.72 -6.54 -11.86
N ALA A 168 29.22 -7.00 -10.71
CA ALA A 168 28.97 -8.34 -10.22
C ALA A 168 27.70 -8.40 -9.36
N MET A 169 27.00 -9.55 -9.38
CA MET A 169 25.89 -9.83 -8.47
C MET A 169 26.40 -9.82 -7.03
N VAL A 170 25.67 -9.17 -6.12
CA VAL A 170 26.04 -9.12 -4.70
C VAL A 170 25.73 -10.46 -4.02
N ASP A 171 26.62 -10.89 -3.13
CA ASP A 171 26.42 -12.08 -2.30
C ASP A 171 25.50 -11.72 -1.12
N PRO A 172 24.35 -12.40 -0.93
CA PRO A 172 23.45 -12.16 0.20
C PRO A 172 24.11 -12.34 1.57
N GLU A 173 25.18 -13.13 1.66
CA GLU A 173 25.90 -13.36 2.92
C GLU A 173 26.94 -12.26 3.22
N GLU A 174 27.36 -11.50 2.22
CA GLU A 174 28.38 -10.44 2.37
C GLU A 174 27.79 -9.03 2.43
N ILE A 175 26.56 -8.82 1.93
CA ILE A 175 25.92 -7.50 1.90
C ILE A 175 24.97 -7.28 3.07
N SER A 176 25.07 -6.12 3.72
CA SER A 176 24.08 -5.72 4.73
C SER A 176 22.73 -5.40 4.09
N ILE A 177 21.64 -5.65 4.80
CA ILE A 177 20.28 -5.38 4.29
C ILE A 177 20.06 -3.90 3.95
N THR A 178 20.72 -2.98 4.67
CA THR A 178 20.65 -1.54 4.40
C THR A 178 21.45 -1.15 3.16
N GLU A 179 22.61 -1.75 2.92
CA GLU A 179 23.38 -1.54 1.70
C GLU A 179 22.67 -2.12 0.47
N LEU A 180 22.06 -3.30 0.61
CA LEU A 180 21.22 -3.91 -0.42
C LEU A 180 20.02 -3.03 -0.78
N TYR A 181 19.31 -2.51 0.23
CA TYR A 181 18.20 -1.57 0.03
C TYR A 181 18.66 -0.33 -0.75
N ARG A 182 19.76 0.31 -0.34
CA ARG A 182 20.30 1.48 -1.04
C ARG A 182 20.67 1.17 -2.49
N LEU A 183 21.27 0.01 -2.76
CA LEU A 183 21.61 -0.40 -4.13
C LEU A 183 20.35 -0.54 -5.00
N MET A 184 19.26 -1.05 -4.44
CA MET A 184 17.97 -1.18 -5.14
C MET A 184 17.26 0.17 -5.31
N GLU A 185 17.28 1.01 -4.27
CA GLU A 185 16.73 2.37 -4.30
C GLU A 185 17.36 3.23 -5.41
N HIS A 186 18.70 3.25 -5.51
CA HIS A 186 19.42 3.97 -6.57
C HIS A 186 19.08 3.48 -7.99
N ARG A 187 18.65 2.22 -8.13
CA ARG A 187 18.26 1.61 -9.42
C ARG A 187 16.81 1.94 -9.78
N HIS A 188 15.91 1.97 -8.81
CA HIS A 188 14.55 2.48 -9.01
C HIS A 188 14.56 3.96 -9.40
N HIS A 189 15.40 4.78 -8.78
CA HIS A 189 15.49 6.22 -9.11
C HIS A 189 16.15 6.54 -10.46
N LYS A 190 16.96 5.64 -11.05
CA LYS A 190 17.64 5.90 -12.34
C LYS A 190 16.77 5.71 -13.59
N LYS A 191 15.58 5.11 -13.47
CA LYS A 191 14.60 5.03 -14.57
C LYS A 191 13.71 6.25 -14.67
N ASP A 192 13.66 7.03 -13.60
CA ASP A 192 13.10 8.35 -13.64
C ASP A 192 14.23 9.34 -13.93
N THR A 193 14.36 9.74 -15.20
CA THR A 193 14.53 11.20 -15.44
C THR A 193 13.57 11.86 -14.47
N PRO A 194 13.92 12.84 -13.62
CA PRO A 194 13.00 13.36 -12.62
C PRO A 194 11.81 13.97 -13.36
N ILE A 195 10.80 13.14 -13.64
CA ILE A 195 9.43 13.55 -13.73
C ILE A 195 9.26 14.14 -12.35
N PRO A 196 9.07 15.46 -12.21
CA PRO A 196 8.74 16.04 -10.92
C PRO A 196 7.63 15.15 -10.41
N ALA A 197 7.84 14.49 -9.27
CA ALA A 197 6.78 13.76 -8.62
C ALA A 197 5.67 14.79 -8.47
N SER A 198 4.67 14.71 -9.33
CA SER A 198 3.57 15.63 -9.34
C SER A 198 2.72 15.15 -8.19
N SER A 199 3.14 15.54 -6.99
CA SER A 199 2.30 15.50 -5.81
C SER A 199 1.20 16.50 -6.09
N HIS A 200 0.00 15.97 -6.24
CA HIS A 200 -1.18 16.77 -6.36
C HIS A 200 -1.79 16.90 -4.98
N HIS A 201 -2.33 18.08 -4.71
CA HIS A 201 -2.97 18.37 -3.45
C HIS A 201 -4.33 19.00 -3.73
N LEU A 202 -5.36 18.50 -3.08
CA LEU A 202 -6.72 19.03 -3.25
C LEU A 202 -7.01 19.98 -2.09
N PHE A 203 -7.10 21.27 -2.39
CA PHE A 203 -7.61 22.25 -1.45
C PHE A 203 -9.14 22.25 -1.47
N VAL A 204 -9.74 22.11 -0.30
CA VAL A 204 -11.18 22.11 -0.10
C VAL A 204 -11.53 23.22 0.87
N GLN A 205 -12.45 24.09 0.50
CA GLN A 205 -13.04 25.08 1.40
C GLN A 205 -14.57 24.97 1.38
N MET A 206 -15.17 24.78 2.56
CA MET A 206 -16.62 24.82 2.70
C MET A 206 -17.10 26.27 2.87
N LYS A 207 -18.18 26.63 2.17
CA LYS A 207 -18.84 27.94 2.32
C LYS A 207 -20.09 27.84 3.19
N SER A 208 -21.04 26.98 2.80
CA SER A 208 -22.31 26.82 3.50
C SER A 208 -23.06 25.57 3.05
N LEU A 209 -24.07 25.16 3.83
CA LEU A 209 -25.03 24.14 3.43
C LEU A 209 -26.43 24.78 3.40
N MET A 210 -27.04 24.84 2.23
CA MET A 210 -28.40 25.35 2.06
C MET A 210 -29.36 24.17 1.95
N CYS A 211 -30.28 23.99 2.91
CA CYS A 211 -31.31 22.95 2.86
C CYS A 211 -32.58 23.42 3.59
N SER A 212 -33.75 23.13 3.02
CA SER A 212 -35.05 23.57 3.55
C SER A 212 -35.42 22.95 4.90
N ASN A 213 -34.77 21.85 5.28
CA ASN A 213 -35.11 21.05 6.46
C ASN A 213 -34.07 21.19 7.59
N LEU A 214 -33.30 22.28 7.59
CA LEU A 214 -32.31 22.55 8.63
C LEU A 214 -32.98 23.08 9.89
N GLY A 215 -32.68 22.45 11.03
CA GLY A 215 -33.15 22.87 12.36
C GLY A 215 -32.29 22.34 13.50
N GLU A 216 -31.24 21.59 13.18
CA GLU A 216 -30.31 20.93 14.09
C GLU A 216 -28.89 21.35 13.68
N GLU A 217 -27.95 21.27 14.63
CA GLU A 217 -26.54 21.49 14.30
C GLU A 217 -26.02 20.32 13.46
N LEU A 218 -25.03 20.56 12.62
CA LEU A 218 -24.52 19.54 11.70
C LEU A 218 -23.01 19.38 11.80
N GLU A 219 -22.55 18.17 11.57
CA GLU A 219 -21.16 17.86 11.24
C GLU A 219 -21.08 17.51 9.75
N VAL A 220 -20.14 18.12 9.05
CA VAL A 220 -19.84 17.83 7.64
C VAL A 220 -18.44 17.24 7.57
N ILE A 221 -18.36 16.05 6.98
CA ILE A 221 -17.15 15.22 7.02
C ILE A 221 -16.73 14.92 5.58
N PHE A 222 -15.63 15.52 5.15
CA PHE A 222 -15.05 15.29 3.83
C PHE A 222 -14.00 14.17 3.89
N SER A 223 -13.97 13.31 2.87
CA SER A 223 -12.94 12.29 2.67
C SER A 223 -12.77 11.91 1.21
N LEU A 224 -11.58 11.47 0.82
CA LEU A 224 -11.32 10.91 -0.50
C LEU A 224 -11.58 9.41 -0.49
N PHE A 225 -12.25 8.93 -1.53
CA PHE A 225 -12.69 7.54 -1.66
C PHE A 225 -12.26 6.97 -3.02
N ASP A 226 -11.61 5.81 -2.99
CA ASP A 226 -11.30 5.04 -4.19
C ASP A 226 -12.44 4.05 -4.45
N SER A 227 -13.19 4.26 -5.52
CA SER A 227 -14.35 3.42 -5.85
C SER A 227 -13.96 2.04 -6.43
N LYS A 228 -12.74 1.87 -6.92
CA LYS A 228 -12.24 0.59 -7.43
C LYS A 228 -11.87 -0.34 -6.28
N GLU A 229 -11.14 0.20 -5.30
CA GLU A 229 -10.75 -0.53 -4.09
C GLU A 229 -11.84 -0.49 -2.99
N ASN A 230 -12.92 0.27 -3.22
CA ASN A 230 -14.05 0.46 -2.32
C ASN A 230 -13.66 0.85 -0.89
N ARG A 231 -12.74 1.80 -0.76
CA ARG A 231 -12.20 2.23 0.55
C ARG A 231 -11.83 3.71 0.58
N PRO A 232 -11.87 4.34 1.77
CA PRO A 232 -11.29 5.67 1.94
C PRO A 232 -9.78 5.62 1.73
N ILE A 233 -9.23 6.68 1.14
CA ILE A 233 -7.78 6.84 0.89
C ILE A 233 -7.18 8.04 1.61
N SER A 234 -7.98 8.82 2.34
CA SER A 234 -7.51 9.98 3.12
C SER A 234 -8.05 9.95 4.54
N GLU A 235 -7.36 10.65 5.42
CA GLU A 235 -7.93 11.17 6.66
C GLU A 235 -9.17 12.03 6.33
N ARG A 236 -10.00 12.23 7.34
CA ARG A 236 -11.24 13.00 7.21
C ARG A 236 -11.01 14.46 7.57
N PHE A 237 -11.80 15.33 6.99
CA PHE A 237 -11.87 16.74 7.33
C PHE A 237 -13.24 17.06 7.93
N PHE A 238 -13.24 17.49 9.20
CA PHE A 238 -14.43 17.72 10.00
C PHE A 238 -14.78 19.20 10.11
N LEU A 239 -16.07 19.48 10.01
CA LEU A 239 -16.63 20.83 10.06
C LEU A 239 -17.91 20.85 10.86
N LYS A 240 -18.10 21.86 11.71
CA LYS A 240 -19.33 22.07 12.49
C LYS A 240 -20.13 23.26 11.96
N LEU A 241 -21.40 23.01 11.66
CA LEU A 241 -22.37 24.01 11.24
C LEU A 241 -23.41 24.27 12.32
N ASN A 242 -23.92 25.48 12.35
CA ASN A 242 -25.08 25.85 13.15
C ASN A 242 -26.39 25.36 12.49
N ARG A 243 -27.51 25.63 13.16
CA ARG A 243 -28.85 25.23 12.73
C ARG A 243 -29.31 25.83 11.40
N ASN A 244 -28.62 26.86 10.92
CA ASN A 244 -28.91 27.53 9.66
C ASN A 244 -28.00 27.01 8.52
N GLY A 245 -27.17 25.99 8.77
CA GLY A 245 -26.23 25.44 7.79
C GLY A 245 -25.03 26.34 7.52
N LEU A 246 -24.76 27.31 8.41
CA LEU A 246 -23.59 28.18 8.33
C LEU A 246 -22.50 27.71 9.29
N PRO A 247 -21.21 27.95 8.95
CA PRO A 247 -20.11 27.65 9.84
C PRO A 247 -20.26 28.27 11.24
N LYS A 248 -20.00 27.52 12.32
CA LYS A 248 -20.24 27.99 13.71
C LYS A 248 -19.40 29.20 14.13
N CYS A 249 -18.19 29.36 13.60
CA CYS A 249 -17.25 30.44 13.90
C CYS A 249 -16.76 31.12 12.60
N PRO A 250 -17.59 31.94 11.92
CA PRO A 250 -17.25 32.49 10.61
C PRO A 250 -16.01 33.40 10.61
N GLU A 251 -15.61 33.91 11.78
CA GLU A 251 -14.42 34.75 11.97
C GLU A 251 -13.08 34.04 11.73
N LYS A 252 -13.09 32.70 11.67
CA LYS A 252 -11.89 31.85 11.48
C LYS A 252 -12.00 31.04 10.19
N PRO A 253 -11.86 31.67 9.00
CA PRO A 253 -12.04 31.01 7.72
C PRO A 253 -11.11 29.81 7.50
N GLU A 254 -9.94 29.82 8.13
CA GLU A 254 -8.95 28.74 8.13
C GLU A 254 -9.49 27.41 8.68
N ARG A 255 -10.52 27.45 9.55
CA ARG A 255 -11.14 26.25 10.11
C ARG A 255 -12.07 25.55 9.14
N TYR A 256 -12.43 26.21 8.04
CA TYR A 256 -13.33 25.67 7.01
C TYR A 256 -12.61 25.28 5.72
N CYS A 257 -11.29 25.22 5.76
CA CYS A 257 -10.51 24.63 4.70
C CYS A 257 -9.55 23.53 5.17
N SER A 258 -9.30 22.59 4.27
CA SER A 258 -8.31 21.53 4.45
C SER A 258 -7.60 21.27 3.13
N LEU A 259 -6.31 20.98 3.23
CA LEU A 259 -5.50 20.50 2.13
C LEU A 259 -5.37 18.97 2.24
N PHE A 260 -5.90 18.25 1.25
CA PHE A 260 -5.66 16.82 1.09
C PHE A 260 -4.35 16.64 0.33
N MET A 261 -3.36 16.02 0.96
CA MET A 261 -2.00 15.95 0.42
C MET A 261 -1.65 14.60 -0.22
N ASP A 262 -0.60 14.63 -1.04
CA ASP A 262 0.13 13.46 -1.57
C ASP A 262 -0.71 12.55 -2.48
N LEU A 263 -1.54 13.16 -3.32
CA LEU A 263 -2.28 12.46 -4.37
C LEU A 263 -1.35 12.22 -5.56
N GLY A 264 -1.17 10.96 -5.95
CA GLY A 264 -0.33 10.60 -7.08
C GLY A 264 -0.99 10.86 -8.43
N SER A 265 -0.20 11.14 -9.47
CA SER A 265 -0.71 11.30 -10.84
C SER A 265 -1.46 10.09 -11.39
N SER A 266 -1.08 8.87 -10.98
CA SER A 266 -1.82 7.65 -11.34
C SER A 266 -3.16 7.55 -10.62
N GLU A 267 -3.31 8.22 -9.47
CA GLU A 267 -4.51 8.21 -8.63
C GLU A 267 -5.53 9.22 -9.12
N LEU A 268 -5.10 10.42 -9.55
CA LEU A 268 -5.99 11.39 -10.19
C LEU A 268 -6.67 10.86 -11.47
N ARG A 269 -6.07 9.86 -12.13
CA ARG A 269 -6.65 9.17 -13.30
C ARG A 269 -7.56 7.99 -12.94
N LYS A 270 -7.64 7.60 -11.65
CA LYS A 270 -8.56 6.56 -11.15
C LYS A 270 -9.92 7.18 -10.84
N ASP A 271 -10.91 6.31 -10.65
CA ASP A 271 -12.26 6.66 -10.18
C ASP A 271 -12.25 7.05 -8.68
N ILE A 272 -11.58 8.16 -8.37
CA ILE A 272 -11.51 8.76 -7.03
C ILE A 272 -12.57 9.84 -6.89
N TYR A 273 -13.26 9.79 -5.76
CA TYR A 273 -14.34 10.69 -5.43
C TYR A 273 -14.08 11.42 -4.12
N ILE A 274 -14.47 12.69 -4.07
CA ILE A 274 -14.71 13.40 -2.82
C ILE A 274 -16.06 12.91 -2.31
N THR A 275 -16.07 12.36 -1.10
CA THR A 275 -17.27 11.96 -0.38
C THR A 275 -17.49 12.91 0.78
N VAL A 276 -18.72 13.37 0.94
CA VAL A 276 -19.12 14.24 2.03
C VAL A 276 -20.25 13.59 2.80
N HIS A 277 -19.98 13.19 4.04
CA HIS A 277 -20.99 12.66 4.95
C HIS A 277 -21.47 13.79 5.87
N ILE A 278 -22.79 13.97 5.94
CA ILE A 278 -23.43 14.97 6.79
C ILE A 278 -24.15 14.23 7.91
N ILE A 279 -23.80 14.59 9.14
CA ILE A 279 -24.35 14.06 10.38
C ILE A 279 -25.10 15.19 11.07
N ARG A 280 -26.32 14.95 11.50
CA ARG A 280 -27.09 15.87 12.34
C ARG A 280 -26.86 15.58 13.81
N ILE A 281 -26.76 16.63 14.62
CA ILE A 281 -26.64 16.57 16.07
C ILE A 281 -28.00 16.98 16.66
N GLY A 282 -28.75 15.98 17.09
CA GLY A 282 -30.17 16.14 17.30
C GLY A 282 -30.79 15.09 18.21
N ARG A 283 -32.12 15.06 18.25
CA ARG A 283 -32.86 14.07 19.07
C ARG A 283 -32.95 12.72 18.36
N MET A 284 -33.28 11.67 19.13
CA MET A 284 -33.41 10.31 18.59
C MET A 284 -34.66 10.09 17.74
N GLY A 285 -35.73 10.86 17.96
CA GLY A 285 -36.94 10.84 17.13
C GLY A 285 -37.29 12.22 16.59
N ALA A 286 -37.69 12.29 15.30
CA ALA A 286 -38.41 13.45 14.79
C ALA A 286 -39.81 13.45 15.43
N GLY A 287 -40.09 14.38 16.35
CA GLY A 287 -41.40 14.51 17.00
C GLY A 287 -41.48 14.18 18.50
N GLU A 288 -40.36 13.89 19.18
CA GLU A 288 -40.37 13.78 20.64
C GLU A 288 -40.77 15.13 21.29
N LYS A 289 -41.79 15.10 22.16
CA LYS A 289 -42.29 16.29 22.88
C LYS A 289 -41.14 17.01 23.57
N LYS A 290 -41.13 18.36 23.48
CA LYS A 290 -40.05 19.27 23.91
C LYS A 290 -39.49 19.07 25.33
N ASN A 291 -40.14 18.33 26.23
CA ASN A 291 -39.98 18.49 27.68
C ASN A 291 -39.39 17.28 28.46
N ALA A 292 -38.66 16.33 27.85
CA ALA A 292 -38.18 15.18 28.63
C ALA A 292 -36.68 14.81 28.50
N CYS A 293 -35.96 15.21 27.45
CA CYS A 293 -34.55 14.85 27.31
C CYS A 293 -33.78 15.88 26.49
N ASN A 294 -32.70 16.44 27.06
CA ASN A 294 -31.78 17.36 26.38
C ASN A 294 -30.58 16.64 25.74
N VAL A 295 -30.56 15.30 25.76
CA VAL A 295 -29.45 14.53 25.18
C VAL A 295 -29.51 14.62 23.66
N GLN A 296 -28.38 14.98 23.05
CA GLN A 296 -28.20 15.08 21.61
C GLN A 296 -27.37 13.90 21.13
N TYR A 297 -27.73 13.36 19.96
CA TYR A 297 -27.07 12.24 19.31
C TYR A 297 -26.60 12.64 17.92
N ARG A 298 -25.43 12.14 17.54
CA ARG A 298 -24.93 12.17 16.16
C ARG A 298 -25.73 11.17 15.34
N ARG A 299 -26.35 11.60 14.24
CA ARG A 299 -27.17 10.74 13.36
C ARG A 299 -26.94 11.03 11.89
N PRO A 300 -27.10 10.05 10.99
CA PRO A 300 -27.11 10.29 9.56
C PRO A 300 -28.09 11.39 9.13
N PHE A 301 -27.65 12.28 8.25
CA PHE A 301 -28.49 13.30 7.60
C PHE A 301 -28.51 13.12 6.08
N GLY A 302 -27.34 13.07 5.45
CA GLY A 302 -27.22 12.95 3.99
C GLY A 302 -25.79 12.84 3.51
N CYS A 303 -25.61 12.57 2.23
CA CYS A 303 -24.30 12.41 1.60
C CYS A 303 -24.23 13.15 0.26
N ALA A 304 -23.09 13.76 -0.03
CA ALA A 304 -22.76 14.31 -1.34
C ALA A 304 -21.49 13.65 -1.88
N VAL A 305 -21.38 13.55 -3.20
CA VAL A 305 -20.25 12.93 -3.89
C VAL A 305 -19.87 13.78 -5.09
N LEU A 306 -18.57 13.95 -5.32
CA LEU A 306 -18.02 14.60 -6.52
C LEU A 306 -16.84 13.79 -7.07
N SER A 307 -16.79 13.59 -8.39
CA SER A 307 -15.63 12.99 -9.06
C SER A 307 -14.47 13.97 -9.13
N ILE A 308 -13.25 13.55 -8.79
CA ILE A 308 -12.06 14.40 -8.97
C ILE A 308 -11.76 14.60 -10.46
N ALA A 309 -12.09 13.62 -11.32
CA ALA A 309 -11.90 13.76 -12.75
C ALA A 309 -12.71 14.92 -13.35
N ASP A 310 -13.89 15.21 -12.80
CA ASP A 310 -14.72 16.34 -13.24
C ASP A 310 -14.02 17.68 -12.95
N LEU A 311 -13.24 17.77 -11.86
CA LEU A 311 -12.42 18.95 -11.54
C LEU A 311 -11.23 19.15 -12.49
N LEU A 312 -10.69 18.07 -13.06
CA LEU A 312 -9.59 18.15 -14.05
C LEU A 312 -10.05 18.70 -15.39
N THR A 313 -11.33 18.48 -15.73
CA THR A 313 -11.92 18.93 -17.00
C THR A 313 -12.56 20.32 -16.92
N GLY A 314 -12.84 20.80 -15.71
CA GLY A 314 -13.52 22.07 -15.46
C GLY A 314 -12.55 23.20 -15.15
N ASP A 315 -12.67 24.32 -15.87
CA ASP A 315 -11.94 25.55 -15.60
C ASP A 315 -12.65 26.35 -14.48
N THR A 316 -12.92 25.72 -13.33
CA THR A 316 -13.82 26.29 -12.32
C THR A 316 -13.04 26.93 -11.18
N LYS A 317 -12.87 28.25 -11.25
CA LYS A 317 -12.55 29.09 -10.08
C LYS A 317 -13.77 29.43 -9.23
N ASP A 318 -14.96 29.05 -9.69
CA ASP A 318 -16.25 29.38 -9.06
C ASP A 318 -16.63 28.38 -7.96
N ASP A 319 -17.47 28.82 -7.03
CA ASP A 319 -18.04 27.97 -5.98
C ASP A 319 -18.96 26.89 -6.58
N LEU A 320 -18.70 25.61 -6.25
CA LEU A 320 -19.52 24.47 -6.66
C LEU A 320 -20.64 24.22 -5.64
N ILE A 321 -21.84 23.93 -6.14
CA ILE A 321 -22.97 23.48 -5.32
C ILE A 321 -23.15 21.97 -5.49
N LEU A 322 -22.73 21.21 -4.48
CA LEU A 322 -22.88 19.76 -4.46
C LEU A 322 -24.30 19.37 -4.05
N LYS A 323 -24.93 18.47 -4.82
CA LYS A 323 -26.24 17.91 -4.50
C LYS A 323 -26.12 16.97 -3.30
N VAL A 324 -26.98 17.18 -2.31
CA VAL A 324 -27.02 16.35 -1.10
C VAL A 324 -28.15 15.34 -1.25
N TYR A 325 -27.80 14.06 -1.12
CA TYR A 325 -28.74 12.93 -1.09
C TYR A 325 -29.07 12.63 0.37
N MET A 326 -30.34 12.81 0.73
CA MET A 326 -30.82 12.66 2.09
C MET A 326 -30.87 11.18 2.49
N CYS A 327 -30.48 10.89 3.74
CA CYS A 327 -30.57 9.56 4.31
C CYS A 327 -32.03 9.26 4.68
N ASN A 328 -32.69 8.44 3.85
CA ASN A 328 -34.06 7.97 4.11
C ASN A 328 -34.06 6.68 4.96
N THR A 329 -33.04 5.84 4.79
CA THR A 329 -32.92 4.53 5.46
C THR A 329 -31.55 4.45 6.13
N GLU A 330 -31.52 4.60 7.45
CA GLU A 330 -30.29 4.65 8.24
C GLU A 330 -29.50 3.31 8.22
N SER A 331 -30.15 2.17 7.99
CA SER A 331 -29.48 0.86 7.91
C SER A 331 -28.49 0.74 6.73
N ASP A 332 -28.73 1.48 5.65
CA ASP A 332 -27.89 1.50 4.45
C ASP A 332 -26.89 2.66 4.44
N TRP A 333 -26.76 3.38 5.55
CA TRP A 333 -25.89 4.55 5.64
C TRP A 333 -24.45 4.25 5.20
N PHE A 334 -23.90 3.10 5.61
CA PHE A 334 -22.52 2.71 5.31
C PHE A 334 -22.21 2.63 3.80
N GLN A 335 -23.23 2.43 2.94
CA GLN A 335 -23.08 2.26 1.49
C GLN A 335 -23.69 3.43 0.68
N ILE A 336 -24.10 4.52 1.34
CA ILE A 336 -24.78 5.63 0.66
C ILE A 336 -23.90 6.27 -0.42
N HIS A 337 -22.62 6.52 -0.12
CA HIS A 337 -21.67 7.13 -1.05
C HIS A 337 -21.42 6.22 -2.26
N GLU A 338 -21.25 4.91 -2.05
CA GLU A 338 -21.12 3.94 -3.15
C GLU A 338 -22.34 3.93 -4.05
N SER A 339 -23.53 4.00 -3.46
CA SER A 339 -24.78 3.96 -4.21
C SER A 339 -24.95 5.22 -5.06
N ILE A 340 -24.48 6.38 -4.57
CA ILE A 340 -24.46 7.63 -5.35
C ILE A 340 -23.43 7.54 -6.48
N ILE A 341 -22.21 7.05 -6.20
CA ILE A 341 -21.14 6.84 -7.20
C ILE A 341 -21.63 5.94 -8.34
N LYS A 342 -22.24 4.81 -8.00
CA LYS A 342 -22.80 3.81 -8.95
C LYS A 342 -24.11 4.27 -9.61
N LYS A 343 -24.57 5.50 -9.36
CA LYS A 343 -25.83 6.08 -9.86
C LYS A 343 -27.08 5.26 -9.48
N LEU A 344 -27.03 4.53 -8.37
CA LEU A 344 -28.14 3.78 -7.76
C LEU A 344 -28.90 4.64 -6.74
N ASN A 345 -29.25 5.86 -7.14
CA ASN A 345 -29.68 6.93 -6.24
C ASN A 345 -31.18 7.25 -6.29
N ALA A 346 -31.97 6.50 -7.06
CA ALA A 346 -33.44 6.67 -7.17
C ALA A 346 -34.19 6.55 -5.84
N ARG A 347 -33.60 5.88 -4.84
CA ARG A 347 -34.18 5.68 -3.50
C ARG A 347 -33.91 6.82 -2.51
N TYR A 348 -33.03 7.76 -2.86
CA TYR A 348 -32.64 8.86 -1.99
C TYR A 348 -33.35 10.15 -2.43
N ASN A 349 -33.86 10.90 -1.46
CA ASN A 349 -34.43 12.20 -1.73
C ASN A 349 -33.29 13.20 -1.97
N LEU A 350 -33.40 14.01 -3.02
CA LEU A 350 -32.46 15.09 -3.31
C LEU A 350 -32.88 16.37 -2.61
N THR A 351 -31.92 17.18 -2.20
CA THR A 351 -32.18 18.58 -1.88
C THR A 351 -32.72 19.31 -3.12
N GLY A 352 -33.65 20.26 -2.93
CA GLY A 352 -34.28 21.01 -4.03
C GLY A 352 -33.27 21.78 -4.89
N SER A 353 -33.72 22.33 -6.03
CA SER A 353 -32.83 22.91 -7.06
C SER A 353 -31.89 24.04 -6.59
N ASN A 354 -32.24 24.76 -5.51
CA ASN A 354 -31.41 25.82 -4.91
C ASN A 354 -30.79 25.41 -3.55
N ALA A 355 -30.86 24.12 -3.21
CA ALA A 355 -30.40 23.57 -1.95
C ALA A 355 -29.26 22.58 -2.20
N GLY A 356 -28.13 22.78 -1.54
CA GLY A 356 -26.93 21.98 -1.69
C GLY A 356 -25.78 22.47 -0.81
N LEU A 357 -24.68 21.74 -0.87
CA LEU A 357 -23.45 22.05 -0.15
C LEU A 357 -22.55 22.92 -1.04
N ALA A 358 -22.35 24.18 -0.66
CA ALA A 358 -21.50 25.11 -1.37
C ALA A 358 -20.03 24.94 -0.94
N VAL A 359 -19.15 24.64 -1.89
CA VAL A 359 -17.72 24.38 -1.70
C VAL A 359 -16.88 25.08 -2.76
N SER A 360 -15.69 25.50 -2.39
CA SER A 360 -14.62 25.88 -3.32
C SER A 360 -13.58 24.78 -3.33
N LEU A 361 -13.19 24.33 -4.52
CA LEU A 361 -12.25 23.23 -4.73
C LEU A 361 -11.15 23.70 -5.66
N GLN A 362 -9.90 23.46 -5.29
CA GLN A 362 -8.75 23.82 -6.12
C GLN A 362 -7.71 22.71 -6.10
N LEU A 363 -7.33 22.22 -7.28
CA LEU A 363 -6.25 21.26 -7.42
C LEU A 363 -4.91 21.98 -7.56
N LEU A 364 -4.02 21.74 -6.61
CA LEU A 364 -2.68 22.32 -6.54
C LEU A 364 -1.66 21.27 -6.96
N HIS A 365 -0.62 21.71 -7.68
CA HIS A 365 0.36 20.83 -8.28
C HIS A 365 1.76 21.21 -7.79
N GLY A 366 2.55 20.21 -7.40
CA GLY A 366 3.95 20.39 -7.05
C GLY A 366 4.27 20.14 -5.59
N ASP A 367 5.48 20.53 -5.20
CA ASP A 367 5.98 20.36 -3.85
C ASP A 367 5.26 21.28 -2.85
N ILE A 368 5.04 20.80 -1.62
CA ILE A 368 4.29 21.54 -0.61
C ILE A 368 4.99 22.85 -0.20
N GLU A 369 6.32 22.87 -0.15
CA GLU A 369 7.08 24.08 0.19
C GLU A 369 7.06 25.10 -0.95
N GLN A 370 6.94 24.64 -2.19
CA GLN A 370 6.66 25.54 -3.32
C GLN A 370 5.23 26.07 -3.25
N ILE A 371 4.23 25.21 -3.05
CA ILE A 371 2.82 25.61 -2.95
C ILE A 371 2.60 26.62 -1.81
N ARG A 372 3.26 26.43 -0.67
CA ARG A 372 3.22 27.38 0.44
C ARG A 372 3.76 28.76 0.06
N ARG A 373 4.79 28.82 -0.78
CA ARG A 373 5.34 30.08 -1.29
C ARG A 373 4.42 30.71 -2.32
N ASP A 374 4.00 29.94 -3.32
CA ASP A 374 3.20 30.42 -4.45
C ASP A 374 1.79 30.86 -4.00
N TYR A 375 1.23 30.20 -2.98
CA TYR A 375 -0.09 30.48 -2.41
C TYR A 375 0.00 30.96 -0.95
N THR A 376 0.96 31.83 -0.64
CA THR A 376 1.21 32.32 0.73
C THR A 376 -0.08 32.76 1.45
N SER A 377 -0.99 33.47 0.76
CA SER A 377 -2.27 33.95 1.30
C SER A 377 -3.22 32.85 1.78
N MET A 378 -3.16 31.66 1.17
CA MET A 378 -3.94 30.50 1.56
C MET A 378 -3.45 29.93 2.89
N PHE A 379 -2.12 29.95 3.13
CA PHE A 379 -1.49 29.33 4.29
C PHE A 379 -1.26 30.28 5.47
N THR A 380 -1.42 31.59 5.31
CA THR A 380 -1.12 32.60 6.35
C THR A 380 -1.87 32.40 7.66
N HIS A 381 -3.05 31.79 7.61
CA HIS A 381 -3.94 31.61 8.77
C HIS A 381 -3.96 30.16 9.28
N GLY A 382 -3.11 29.27 8.73
CA GLY A 382 -3.01 27.88 9.15
C GLY A 382 -4.07 26.97 8.52
N VAL A 383 -3.77 26.40 7.35
CA VAL A 383 -4.63 25.41 6.67
C VAL A 383 -4.51 24.06 7.36
N SER A 384 -5.64 23.42 7.64
CA SER A 384 -5.65 22.06 8.20
C SER A 384 -5.21 21.05 7.14
N ILE A 385 -4.50 19.99 7.54
CA ILE A 385 -3.94 19.01 6.60
C ILE A 385 -4.65 17.69 6.81
N ALA A 386 -5.24 17.14 5.75
CA ALA A 386 -5.77 15.79 5.71
C ALA A 386 -4.80 14.89 4.95
N ARG A 387 -4.12 13.97 5.66
CA ARG A 387 -3.12 13.10 5.02
C ARG A 387 -3.77 11.95 4.27
N LYS A 388 -3.06 11.43 3.27
CA LYS A 388 -3.39 10.14 2.64
C LYS A 388 -3.28 9.00 3.66
N LEU A 389 -4.19 8.03 3.61
CA LEU A 389 -4.09 6.79 4.38
C LEU A 389 -3.06 5.86 3.73
N GLY A 390 -2.14 5.36 4.54
CA GLY A 390 -0.94 4.70 4.05
C GLY A 390 0.13 5.70 3.63
N PHE A 391 1.26 5.19 3.16
CA PHE A 391 2.41 6.02 2.79
C PHE A 391 2.18 6.72 1.46
N SER A 392 2.73 7.94 1.33
CA SER A 392 2.96 8.59 0.05
C SER A 392 3.88 7.72 -0.81
N ASN A 393 3.85 7.92 -2.13
CA ASN A 393 4.78 7.22 -3.02
C ASN A 393 6.26 7.60 -2.75
N ILE A 394 6.48 8.72 -2.04
CA ILE A 394 7.78 9.24 -1.66
C ILE A 394 7.73 9.54 -0.16
N ILE A 395 8.53 8.82 0.62
CA ILE A 395 8.73 9.09 2.05
C ILE A 395 10.02 9.89 2.17
N MET A 396 9.95 11.11 2.71
CA MET A 396 11.14 11.96 2.82
C MET A 396 12.08 11.45 3.94
N PRO A 397 13.41 11.40 3.74
CA PRO A 397 14.35 11.02 4.79
C PRO A 397 14.20 11.91 6.02
N GLY A 398 13.98 11.31 7.20
CA GLY A 398 13.73 12.01 8.45
C GLY A 398 12.25 12.23 8.80
N GLU A 399 11.32 11.88 7.90
CA GLU A 399 9.89 11.90 8.21
C GLU A 399 9.51 10.66 9.04
N MET A 400 9.44 10.82 10.36
CA MET A 400 8.88 9.79 11.24
C MET A 400 7.35 9.82 11.19
N ARG A 401 6.76 8.84 10.50
CA ARG A 401 5.31 8.65 10.46
C ARG A 401 4.92 7.33 11.10
N ASN A 402 4.50 7.41 12.37
CA ASN A 402 3.93 6.30 13.13
C ASN A 402 2.47 6.61 13.50
N ASP A 403 1.62 6.70 12.48
CA ASP A 403 0.21 7.01 12.65
C ASP A 403 -0.58 5.72 12.90
N LEU A 404 -1.16 5.57 14.09
CA LEU A 404 -2.11 4.49 14.38
C LEU A 404 -3.53 4.93 13.99
N TYR A 405 -4.18 4.17 13.11
CA TYR A 405 -5.57 4.37 12.75
C TYR A 405 -6.44 3.21 13.26
N ILE A 406 -7.62 3.53 13.78
CA ILE A 406 -8.62 2.56 14.19
C ILE A 406 -9.94 2.87 13.50
N THR A 407 -10.64 1.85 13.02
CA THR A 407 -11.98 1.99 12.46
C THR A 407 -12.97 1.24 13.34
N ILE A 408 -13.95 1.97 13.89
CA ILE A 408 -15.10 1.36 14.54
C ILE A 408 -16.06 0.93 13.43
N GLU A 409 -15.96 -0.33 13.02
CA GLU A 409 -16.58 -0.81 11.79
C GLU A 409 -18.07 -1.16 11.96
N ARG A 410 -18.37 -2.14 12.82
CA ARG A 410 -19.74 -2.64 13.05
C ARG A 410 -19.88 -3.30 14.41
N GLY A 411 -21.13 -3.48 14.86
CA GLY A 411 -21.46 -4.25 16.06
C GLY A 411 -22.66 -5.16 15.80
N GLU A 412 -22.87 -6.15 16.66
CA GLU A 412 -24.04 -7.02 16.65
C GLU A 412 -24.59 -7.15 18.08
N PHE A 413 -25.87 -6.80 18.25
CA PHE A 413 -26.51 -6.67 19.55
C PHE A 413 -27.81 -7.45 19.60
N GLU A 414 -27.93 -8.28 20.64
CA GLU A 414 -29.16 -9.02 20.87
C GLU A 414 -30.31 -8.09 21.28
N LYS A 415 -31.53 -8.40 20.80
CA LYS A 415 -32.74 -7.66 21.19
C LYS A 415 -33.01 -7.74 22.69
N GLY A 416 -32.58 -8.80 23.38
CA GLY A 416 -32.74 -8.99 24.82
C GLY A 416 -34.19 -8.81 25.28
N GLY A 417 -35.09 -9.64 24.76
CA GLY A 417 -36.52 -9.68 25.15
C GLY A 417 -37.39 -8.51 24.69
N LYS A 418 -36.84 -7.45 24.07
CA LYS A 418 -37.60 -6.30 23.56
C LYS A 418 -38.12 -6.54 22.13
N SER A 419 -39.27 -5.93 21.80
CA SER A 419 -39.90 -6.02 20.47
C SER A 419 -39.14 -5.23 19.39
N VAL A 420 -38.46 -4.15 19.77
CA VAL A 420 -37.76 -3.24 18.85
C VAL A 420 -36.25 -3.36 19.01
N ALA A 421 -35.52 -3.16 17.90
CA ALA A 421 -34.07 -3.14 17.88
C ALA A 421 -33.48 -1.96 18.69
N ARG A 422 -32.23 -2.14 19.14
CA ARG A 422 -31.53 -1.21 20.03
C ARG A 422 -31.00 0.01 19.28
N ASN A 423 -30.93 1.15 19.96
CA ASN A 423 -30.21 2.35 19.52
C ASN A 423 -28.87 2.36 20.23
N VAL A 424 -27.78 2.03 19.54
CA VAL A 424 -26.47 1.82 20.18
C VAL A 424 -25.51 2.95 19.85
N GLU A 425 -24.94 3.52 20.90
CA GLU A 425 -23.83 4.46 20.88
C GLU A 425 -22.59 3.77 21.46
N VAL A 426 -21.46 3.93 20.78
CA VAL A 426 -20.15 3.47 21.27
C VAL A 426 -19.37 4.68 21.73
N THR A 427 -18.94 4.64 22.99
CA THR A 427 -17.96 5.59 23.53
C THR A 427 -16.60 4.92 23.59
N MET A 428 -15.55 5.58 23.08
CA MET A 428 -14.18 5.06 23.11
C MET A 428 -13.27 6.00 23.91
N TYR A 429 -12.45 5.41 24.77
CA TYR A 429 -11.40 6.06 25.54
C TYR A 429 -10.05 5.42 25.24
N ILE A 430 -8.98 6.20 25.35
CA ILE A 430 -7.62 5.68 25.49
C ILE A 430 -7.27 5.76 26.95
N VAL A 431 -6.80 4.66 27.52
CA VAL A 431 -6.53 4.55 28.97
C VAL A 431 -5.14 3.96 29.18
N ASP A 432 -4.43 4.43 30.20
CA ASP A 432 -3.09 3.97 30.54
C ASP A 432 -3.09 2.68 31.38
N CYS A 433 -1.92 2.18 31.75
CA CYS A 433 -1.79 0.98 32.58
C CYS A 433 -2.40 1.09 33.99
N SER A 434 -2.67 2.30 34.48
CA SER A 434 -3.34 2.57 35.74
C SER A 434 -4.86 2.70 35.61
N GLY A 435 -5.39 2.63 34.37
CA GLY A 435 -6.81 2.82 34.07
C GLY A 435 -7.24 4.29 33.96
N GLN A 436 -6.29 5.24 33.93
CA GLN A 436 -6.58 6.65 33.73
C GLN A 436 -6.72 7.01 32.26
N ILE A 437 -7.65 7.90 31.93
CA ILE A 437 -7.90 8.36 30.57
C ILE A 437 -6.73 9.23 30.10
N LEU A 438 -6.15 8.86 28.95
CA LEU A 438 -5.17 9.66 28.24
C LEU A 438 -5.90 10.72 27.42
N ASN A 439 -5.85 11.96 27.91
CA ASN A 439 -6.56 13.08 27.32
C ASN A 439 -5.95 13.54 25.99
N ASP A 440 -6.81 13.96 25.07
CA ASP A 440 -6.46 14.62 23.79
C ASP A 440 -5.60 13.79 22.83
N PHE A 441 -5.77 12.46 22.85
CA PHE A 441 -5.08 11.53 21.95
C PHE A 441 -6.01 10.81 20.96
N ILE A 442 -7.26 11.27 20.81
CA ILE A 442 -8.17 10.80 19.76
C ILE A 442 -8.38 11.93 18.75
N SER A 443 -7.85 11.76 17.53
CA SER A 443 -8.07 12.68 16.42
C SER A 443 -9.14 12.10 15.49
N PHE A 444 -10.21 12.86 15.26
CA PHE A 444 -11.24 12.50 14.29
C PHE A 444 -10.75 12.69 12.85
N GLY A 445 -9.81 13.62 12.64
CA GLY A 445 -9.30 14.05 11.35
C GLY A 445 -8.82 15.50 11.42
N SER A 446 -8.64 16.15 10.26
CA SER A 446 -8.35 17.57 10.17
C SER A 446 -9.59 18.42 10.48
N GLY A 447 -9.39 19.70 10.85
CA GLY A 447 -10.48 20.65 11.13
C GLY A 447 -11.01 20.66 12.57
N GLU A 448 -10.79 19.60 13.34
CA GLU A 448 -11.15 19.51 14.77
C GLU A 448 -9.92 19.21 15.64
N PRO A 449 -9.84 19.78 16.86
CA PRO A 449 -8.78 19.44 17.80
C PRO A 449 -8.92 17.97 18.25
N PRO A 450 -7.81 17.34 18.71
CA PRO A 450 -7.88 16.05 19.39
C PRO A 450 -8.83 16.09 20.59
N ALA A 451 -9.43 14.95 20.90
CA ALA A 451 -10.33 14.78 22.02
C ALA A 451 -9.86 13.64 22.95
N SER A 452 -10.42 13.65 24.15
CA SER A 452 -10.17 12.65 25.20
C SER A 452 -11.12 11.45 25.11
N GLU A 453 -12.26 11.61 24.45
CA GLU A 453 -13.26 10.56 24.22
C GLU A 453 -13.89 10.70 22.84
N PHE A 454 -14.28 9.57 22.27
CA PHE A 454 -15.02 9.49 21.01
C PHE A 454 -16.43 8.99 21.27
N HIS A 455 -17.42 9.53 20.55
CA HIS A 455 -18.81 9.06 20.54
C HIS A 455 -19.23 8.75 19.12
N SER A 456 -19.66 7.50 18.86
CA SER A 456 -20.16 7.11 17.55
C SER A 456 -21.49 7.81 17.21
N PHE A 457 -21.81 7.91 15.93
CA PHE A 457 -23.20 8.15 15.56
C PHE A 457 -24.09 6.95 15.93
N VAL A 458 -25.40 7.21 16.01
CA VAL A 458 -26.41 6.24 16.40
C VAL A 458 -27.34 5.98 15.23
N LEU A 459 -27.48 4.71 14.87
CA LEU A 459 -28.46 4.25 13.90
C LEU A 459 -29.75 3.85 14.61
N TYR A 460 -30.87 4.40 14.13
CA TYR A 460 -32.18 4.19 14.73
C TYR A 460 -32.65 2.73 14.54
N HIS A 461 -32.99 2.07 15.64
CA HIS A 461 -33.47 0.69 15.70
C HIS A 461 -32.65 -0.27 14.85
N ASN A 462 -31.33 -0.26 15.06
CA ASN A 462 -30.41 -1.13 14.35
C ASN A 462 -29.58 -1.99 15.32
N ASN A 463 -29.83 -3.29 15.29
CA ASN A 463 -29.08 -4.27 16.10
C ASN A 463 -27.73 -4.65 15.50
N SER A 464 -27.51 -4.37 14.22
CA SER A 464 -26.27 -4.66 13.54
C SER A 464 -25.69 -3.37 12.93
N PRO A 465 -25.46 -2.33 13.75
CA PRO A 465 -25.04 -1.04 13.25
C PRO A 465 -23.68 -1.14 12.57
N ARG A 466 -23.53 -0.49 11.41
CA ARG A 466 -22.26 -0.31 10.71
C ARG A 466 -21.89 1.16 10.76
N TRP A 467 -20.94 1.50 11.63
CA TRP A 467 -20.49 2.87 11.82
C TRP A 467 -19.44 3.27 10.79
N ALA A 468 -18.47 2.38 10.54
CA ALA A 468 -17.30 2.65 9.70
C ALA A 468 -16.60 3.98 10.06
N GLU A 469 -16.52 4.32 11.34
CA GLU A 469 -15.87 5.55 11.80
C GLU A 469 -14.37 5.32 12.05
N LEU A 470 -13.53 5.72 11.09
CA LEU A 470 -12.08 5.90 11.18
C LEU A 470 -11.67 7.05 12.14
N LEU A 471 -10.71 6.76 13.01
CA LEU A 471 -10.07 7.65 13.97
C LEU A 471 -8.55 7.47 13.90
N LYS A 472 -7.81 8.55 14.19
CA LYS A 472 -6.36 8.54 14.34
C LYS A 472 -5.99 8.66 15.82
N LEU A 473 -5.05 7.85 16.27
CA LEU A 473 -4.59 7.80 17.65
C LEU A 473 -3.12 8.25 17.73
N PRO A 474 -2.83 9.56 17.78
CA PRO A 474 -1.46 10.08 17.87
C PRO A 474 -0.85 9.87 19.27
N ILE A 475 -0.80 8.63 19.76
CA ILE A 475 -0.27 8.29 21.08
C ILE A 475 1.26 8.34 21.05
N PRO A 476 1.91 9.12 21.92
CA PRO A 476 3.36 9.16 22.05
C PRO A 476 3.95 7.77 22.36
N VAL A 477 5.11 7.46 21.79
CA VAL A 477 5.74 6.12 21.90
C VAL A 477 6.00 5.71 23.36
N ASP A 478 6.33 6.67 24.22
CA ASP A 478 6.54 6.49 25.65
C ASP A 478 5.26 6.10 26.40
N LYS A 479 4.10 6.61 25.97
CA LYS A 479 2.78 6.31 26.56
C LYS A 479 2.10 5.11 25.91
N PHE A 480 2.54 4.71 24.72
CA PHE A 480 1.96 3.62 23.97
C PHE A 480 2.09 2.28 24.72
N ARG A 481 3.22 2.07 25.39
CA ARG A 481 3.46 0.85 26.19
C ARG A 481 2.57 0.83 27.43
N GLY A 482 1.52 0.01 27.39
CA GLY A 482 0.54 -0.12 28.48
C GLY A 482 -0.75 0.69 28.26
N ALA A 483 -0.84 1.46 27.17
CA ALA A 483 -2.10 2.05 26.75
C ALA A 483 -3.04 0.97 26.20
N HIS A 484 -4.33 1.10 26.50
CA HIS A 484 -5.38 0.24 26.00
C HIS A 484 -6.60 1.07 25.57
N LEU A 485 -7.46 0.48 24.74
CA LEU A 485 -8.68 1.12 24.29
C LEU A 485 -9.85 0.55 25.08
N ARG A 486 -10.62 1.43 25.70
CA ARG A 486 -11.85 1.06 26.39
C ARG A 486 -13.04 1.47 25.53
N PHE A 487 -13.93 0.52 25.27
CA PHE A 487 -15.18 0.74 24.54
C PHE A 487 -16.35 0.54 25.50
N GLU A 488 -17.19 1.56 25.61
CA GLU A 488 -18.43 1.52 26.37
C GLU A 488 -19.60 1.56 25.41
N PHE A 489 -20.51 0.59 25.54
CA PHE A 489 -21.70 0.53 24.72
C PHE A 489 -22.88 1.05 25.55
N ARG A 490 -23.50 2.13 25.06
CA ARG A 490 -24.70 2.73 25.64
C ARG A 490 -25.89 2.45 24.75
N HIS A 491 -26.97 1.98 25.35
CA HIS A 491 -28.26 1.93 24.67
C HIS A 491 -29.02 3.24 24.91
N CYS A 492 -29.25 4.03 23.86
CA CYS A 492 -29.71 5.43 23.99
C CYS A 492 -31.11 5.61 24.61
N SER A 493 -31.86 4.53 24.87
CA SER A 493 -33.13 4.58 25.63
C SER A 493 -33.06 4.00 27.04
N SER A 494 -31.89 3.57 27.53
CA SER A 494 -31.69 3.07 28.90
C SER A 494 -30.37 3.57 29.48
N LYS A 495 -30.37 3.94 30.77
CA LYS A 495 -29.15 4.40 31.48
C LYS A 495 -28.12 3.29 31.78
N THR A 496 -28.27 2.11 31.18
CA THR A 496 -27.44 0.93 31.44
C THR A 496 -26.25 0.89 30.48
N TYR A 497 -25.06 0.64 31.01
CA TYR A 497 -23.79 0.54 30.28
C TYR A 497 -23.29 -0.91 30.26
N SER A 498 -22.70 -1.32 29.15
CA SER A 498 -21.88 -2.52 29.06
C SER A 498 -20.47 -2.13 28.62
N GLU A 499 -19.46 -2.52 29.39
CA GLU A 499 -18.06 -2.16 29.20
C GLU A 499 -17.28 -3.31 28.56
N VAL A 500 -16.43 -2.98 27.58
CA VAL A 500 -15.48 -3.91 26.96
C VAL A 500 -14.10 -3.25 26.91
N VAL A 501 -13.08 -3.96 27.39
CA VAL A 501 -11.70 -3.49 27.40
C VAL A 501 -10.89 -4.24 26.33
N VAL A 502 -10.24 -3.50 25.43
CA VAL A 502 -9.36 -4.04 24.38
C VAL A 502 -7.92 -3.64 24.66
N ILE A 503 -7.06 -4.63 24.94
CA ILE A 503 -5.64 -4.42 25.21
C ILE A 503 -4.86 -4.45 23.89
N LEU A 504 -4.15 -3.35 23.58
CA LEU A 504 -3.22 -3.29 22.46
C LEU A 504 -1.86 -3.84 22.93
N ASN A 505 -1.49 -5.05 22.51
CA ASN A 505 -0.16 -5.60 22.78
C ASN A 505 0.66 -5.66 21.48
N TYR A 506 1.83 -5.01 21.48
CA TYR A 506 2.82 -5.07 20.39
C TYR A 506 3.63 -6.38 20.45
N ASN A 507 2.95 -7.52 20.40
CA ASN A 507 3.56 -8.82 20.13
C ASN A 507 2.53 -9.58 19.29
N GLN A 508 2.99 -10.29 18.25
CA GLN A 508 2.24 -10.90 17.14
C GLN A 508 1.10 -11.89 17.49
N HIS A 509 0.60 -11.92 18.73
CA HIS A 509 -0.55 -12.72 19.13
C HIS A 509 -1.55 -11.93 19.98
N PHE A 510 -2.73 -11.69 19.41
CA PHE A 510 -3.93 -11.28 20.16
C PHE A 510 -4.33 -12.42 21.10
N LEU A 511 -4.29 -12.17 22.41
CA LEU A 511 -4.92 -13.05 23.40
C LEU A 511 -6.29 -12.47 23.79
N PRO A 512 -7.40 -13.15 23.49
CA PRO A 512 -8.68 -12.80 24.07
C PRO A 512 -8.73 -13.35 25.50
N LYS A 513 -8.73 -12.46 26.50
CA LYS A 513 -9.22 -12.81 27.83
C LYS A 513 -10.43 -11.93 28.16
N CYS A 514 -11.59 -12.52 27.88
CA CYS A 514 -12.87 -12.47 28.61
C CYS A 514 -14.03 -12.56 27.60
N SER A 515 -14.94 -13.47 27.89
CA SER A 515 -16.00 -13.92 26.98
C SER A 515 -17.08 -12.87 26.76
N SER A 516 -17.17 -12.38 25.53
CA SER A 516 -18.42 -12.14 24.79
C SER A 516 -18.01 -11.67 23.39
N HIS A 517 -18.57 -12.31 22.36
CA HIS A 517 -18.09 -12.23 20.98
C HIS A 517 -17.93 -10.78 20.48
N LEU A 518 -16.74 -10.44 19.97
CA LEU A 518 -16.55 -9.29 19.11
C LEU A 518 -15.51 -9.63 18.03
N GLN A 519 -15.94 -9.63 16.76
CA GLN A 519 -15.08 -9.83 15.61
C GLN A 519 -14.58 -8.48 15.07
N VAL A 520 -13.25 -8.32 15.15
CA VAL A 520 -12.34 -7.57 14.26
C VAL A 520 -12.38 -6.04 14.32
N ALA A 521 -11.33 -5.46 14.91
CA ALA A 521 -10.73 -4.21 14.43
C ALA A 521 -9.68 -4.58 13.37
N THR A 522 -9.86 -4.13 12.13
CA THR A 522 -8.86 -4.31 11.09
C THR A 522 -7.74 -3.30 11.33
N LEU A 523 -6.60 -3.75 11.86
CA LEU A 523 -5.40 -2.94 11.99
C LEU A 523 -4.68 -2.90 10.64
N ASN A 524 -4.81 -1.77 9.95
CA ASN A 524 -3.96 -1.47 8.78
C ASN A 524 -2.67 -0.83 9.27
N GLY A 525 -1.69 -1.65 9.66
CA GLY A 525 -0.37 -1.18 10.07
C GLY A 525 0.73 -2.08 9.51
N ASN A 526 1.44 -1.61 8.48
CA ASN A 526 2.75 -2.15 8.12
C ASN A 526 3.78 -1.44 9.01
N LEU A 527 4.33 -2.15 9.99
CA LEU A 527 5.51 -1.69 10.73
C LEU A 527 6.73 -2.41 10.16
N ILE A 528 7.66 -1.61 9.63
CA ILE A 528 9.04 -2.01 9.45
C ILE A 528 9.65 -1.91 10.85
N ASN A 529 10.01 -3.05 11.45
CA ASN A 529 10.80 -3.06 12.67
C ASN A 529 12.19 -2.48 12.35
N GLU A 530 12.58 -1.44 13.09
CA GLU A 530 13.98 -1.09 13.27
C GLU A 530 14.63 -2.12 14.22
N SER A 531 15.63 -2.84 13.70
CA SER A 531 16.73 -3.41 14.47
C SER A 531 17.96 -3.44 13.59
#